data_AF-A0A2N6CP49-F1
#
_entry.id   AF-A0A2N6CP49-F1
#
_cell.length_a   1.000
_cell.length_b   1.000
_cell.length_c   1.000
_cell.angle_alpha   90.00
_cell.angle_beta   90.00
_cell.angle_gamma   90.00
#
_symmetry.space_group_name_H-M   'P 1'
#
loop_
_entity.id
_entity.type
_entity.pdbx_description
1 polymer ?
#
loop_
_entity_poly.entity_id
_entity_poly.type
_entity_poly.pdbx_seq_one_letter_code
_entity_poly.pdbx_strand_id
1 'polypeptide(L)'
;MTTVQFPELDANAIVATRDTLHGYSRILGDWLKACRPRRKHWWHASLRPSLAGLTTGFVNADVRFELELDLRDGLLAGRIAGGEELREPLVGQSSAALAAAVADFLVAAGMSDDLAATVSDSDKVTPGYSAELATLMADALAAVSSTLARFRAGIAEETSPIQLWPHHFDLSMLWLPGTKIPGQDPDDEEHSDKQMNFGFTFGDDGIPEPYFYVTAYPLPDNFPDLALPPGAHWKSDGFSGVVLRYHDLSATADPEDYLLGLWDVLLAAGRERMLSGSG
;
A
#
# COMPACT_ATOMS: atom_id res chain seq x y z
N MET A 1 1.26 -0.12 -25.34
CA MET A 1 1.36 -0.50 -23.92
C MET A 1 0.83 -1.91 -23.80
N THR A 2 1.47 -2.78 -23.03
CA THR A 2 0.99 -4.14 -22.78
C THR A 2 -0.31 -4.05 -21.97
N THR A 3 -1.32 -4.83 -22.33
CA THR A 3 -2.60 -4.88 -21.60
C THR A 3 -2.35 -5.30 -20.14
N VAL A 4 -2.84 -4.52 -19.19
CA VAL A 4 -2.79 -4.89 -17.77
C VAL A 4 -3.73 -6.07 -17.54
N GLN A 5 -3.24 -7.13 -16.88
CA GLN A 5 -4.02 -8.32 -16.56
C GLN A 5 -4.21 -8.39 -15.05
N PHE A 6 -5.46 -8.50 -14.61
CA PHE A 6 -5.81 -8.69 -13.20
C PHE A 6 -5.99 -10.19 -12.95
N PRO A 7 -5.08 -10.85 -12.21
CA PRO A 7 -5.22 -12.28 -11.93
C PRO A 7 -6.43 -12.58 -11.05
N GLU A 8 -7.10 -13.70 -11.26
CA GLU A 8 -8.15 -14.14 -10.33
C GLU A 8 -7.57 -14.40 -8.94
N LEU A 9 -8.22 -13.90 -7.89
CA LEU A 9 -7.82 -14.07 -6.50
C LEU A 9 -8.93 -14.80 -5.73
N ASP A 10 -8.65 -16.01 -5.27
CA ASP A 10 -9.53 -16.70 -4.32
C ASP A 10 -9.34 -16.09 -2.92
N ALA A 11 -10.39 -15.44 -2.43
CA ALA A 11 -10.38 -14.72 -1.16
C ALA A 11 -9.96 -15.58 0.04
N ASN A 12 -10.35 -16.85 0.07
CA ASN A 12 -10.02 -17.75 1.18
C ASN A 12 -8.61 -18.31 1.06
N ALA A 13 -8.19 -18.66 -0.16
CA ALA A 13 -6.88 -19.26 -0.39
C ALA A 13 -5.73 -18.31 -0.03
N ILE A 14 -5.88 -17.01 -0.31
CA ILE A 14 -4.81 -16.03 -0.10
C ILE A 14 -4.61 -15.62 1.36
N VAL A 15 -5.57 -15.85 2.26
CA VAL A 15 -5.56 -15.29 3.64
C VAL A 15 -4.26 -15.54 4.37
N ALA A 16 -3.81 -16.79 4.42
CA ALA A 16 -2.61 -17.14 5.17
C ALA A 16 -1.35 -16.50 4.56
N THR A 17 -1.25 -16.46 3.23
CA THR A 17 -0.13 -15.81 2.53
C THR A 17 -0.15 -14.30 2.72
N ARG A 18 -1.34 -13.67 2.62
CA ARG A 18 -1.56 -12.23 2.88
C ARG A 18 -1.09 -11.86 4.29
N ASP A 19 -1.51 -12.60 5.30
CA ASP A 19 -1.20 -12.27 6.70
C ASP A 19 0.29 -12.43 6.99
N THR A 20 0.96 -13.43 6.40
CA THR A 20 2.43 -13.55 6.44
C THR A 20 3.10 -12.34 5.79
N LEU A 21 2.69 -11.96 4.57
CA LEU A 21 3.27 -10.82 3.85
C LEU A 21 2.97 -9.48 4.54
N HIS A 22 1.82 -9.36 5.22
CA HIS A 22 1.49 -8.22 6.07
C HIS A 22 2.48 -8.09 7.23
N GLY A 23 2.76 -9.21 7.92
CA GLY A 23 3.78 -9.27 8.96
C GLY A 23 5.15 -8.81 8.46
N TYR A 24 5.61 -9.37 7.33
CA TYR A 24 6.90 -8.97 6.74
C TYR A 24 6.94 -7.50 6.33
N SER A 25 5.84 -7.00 5.77
CA SER A 25 5.74 -5.59 5.39
C SER A 25 5.83 -4.66 6.60
N ARG A 26 5.26 -5.05 7.76
CA ARG A 26 5.38 -4.30 9.01
C ARG A 26 6.83 -4.20 9.48
N ILE A 27 7.58 -5.30 9.44
CA ILE A 27 9.01 -5.31 9.77
C ILE A 27 9.78 -4.31 8.90
N LEU A 28 9.60 -4.37 7.58
CA LEU A 28 10.27 -3.42 6.67
C LEU A 28 9.80 -1.97 6.90
N GLY A 29 8.51 -1.77 7.18
CA GLY A 29 7.94 -0.47 7.53
C GLY A 29 8.54 0.14 8.79
N ASP A 30 8.82 -0.68 9.80
CA ASP A 30 9.43 -0.22 11.05
C ASP A 30 10.90 0.16 10.86
N TRP A 31 11.65 -0.61 10.06
CA TRP A 31 12.99 -0.19 9.60
C TRP A 31 12.96 1.16 8.88
N LEU A 32 11.97 1.37 8.00
CA LEU A 32 11.80 2.64 7.31
C LEU A 32 11.47 3.80 8.27
N LYS A 33 10.59 3.60 9.26
CA LYS A 33 10.29 4.61 10.30
C LYS A 33 11.54 4.99 11.09
N ALA A 34 12.34 4.00 11.46
CA ALA A 34 13.55 4.20 12.27
C ALA A 34 14.66 4.91 11.47
N CYS A 35 14.81 4.57 10.18
CA CYS A 35 15.93 5.02 9.36
C CYS A 35 15.67 6.31 8.56
N ARG A 36 14.40 6.69 8.31
CA ARG A 36 14.08 7.83 7.43
C ARG A 36 13.57 9.02 8.23
N PRO A 37 13.93 10.25 7.81
CA PRO A 37 13.29 11.45 8.33
C PRO A 37 11.77 11.38 8.15
N ARG A 38 11.04 11.84 9.17
CA ARG A 38 9.57 11.94 9.12
C ARG A 38 9.17 12.77 7.90
N ARG A 39 8.17 12.27 7.17
CA ARG A 39 7.45 12.98 6.12
C ARG A 39 5.97 13.04 6.46
N LYS A 40 5.29 14.10 6.00
CA LYS A 40 3.84 14.26 6.10
C LYS A 40 3.11 12.98 5.70
N HIS A 41 1.96 12.74 6.34
CA HIS A 41 1.15 11.54 6.16
C HIS A 41 1.92 10.22 6.29
N TRP A 42 2.98 10.20 7.10
CA TRP A 42 3.79 9.01 7.32
C TRP A 42 4.40 8.38 6.05
N TRP A 43 4.56 9.13 4.95
CA TRP A 43 5.07 8.61 3.66
C TRP A 43 6.47 8.01 3.70
N HIS A 44 7.23 8.30 4.76
CA HIS A 44 8.56 7.76 4.99
C HIS A 44 8.53 6.28 5.42
N ALA A 45 7.41 5.81 5.97
CA ALA A 45 7.22 4.50 6.59
C ALA A 45 6.58 3.44 5.69
N SER A 46 6.45 3.71 4.39
CA SER A 46 5.72 2.88 3.43
C SER A 46 6.63 2.18 2.44
N LEU A 47 6.18 1.03 1.93
CA LEU A 47 6.87 0.28 0.89
C LEU A 47 6.43 0.73 -0.50
N ARG A 48 7.22 0.36 -1.51
CA ARG A 48 7.01 0.69 -2.92
C ARG A 48 6.78 -0.59 -3.73
N PRO A 49 5.85 -0.59 -4.69
CA PRO A 49 5.82 -1.64 -5.69
C PRO A 49 7.14 -1.73 -6.45
N SER A 50 7.59 -2.94 -6.73
CA SER A 50 8.70 -3.25 -7.62
C SER A 50 8.26 -4.30 -8.65
N LEU A 51 9.15 -4.66 -9.58
CA LEU A 51 8.86 -5.75 -10.52
C LEU A 51 8.72 -7.11 -9.82
N ALA A 52 9.41 -7.29 -8.68
CA ALA A 52 9.44 -8.53 -7.92
C ALA A 52 8.38 -8.60 -6.82
N GLY A 53 7.93 -7.45 -6.33
CA GLY A 53 6.93 -7.36 -5.27
C GLY A 53 6.95 -6.01 -4.58
N LEU A 54 7.62 -5.95 -3.43
CA LEU A 54 7.61 -4.77 -2.55
C LEU A 54 9.03 -4.42 -2.09
N THR A 55 9.44 -3.19 -2.28
CA THR A 55 10.77 -2.70 -1.92
C THR A 55 10.70 -1.54 -0.93
N THR A 56 11.70 -1.45 -0.06
CA THR A 56 11.95 -0.23 0.72
C THR A 56 12.40 0.91 -0.19
N GLY A 57 12.96 0.59 -1.36
CA GLY A 57 13.81 1.48 -2.13
C GLY A 57 15.10 1.82 -1.37
N PHE A 58 15.87 2.75 -1.92
CA PHE A 58 17.10 3.23 -1.28
C PHE A 58 16.85 3.83 0.11
N VAL A 59 17.57 3.34 1.11
CA VAL A 59 17.60 3.86 2.49
C VAL A 59 19.02 4.30 2.81
N ASN A 60 19.16 5.51 3.37
CA ASN A 60 20.43 6.08 3.79
C ASN A 60 20.38 6.40 5.28
N ALA A 61 20.89 5.47 6.10
CA ALA A 61 21.05 5.57 7.55
C ALA A 61 22.55 5.42 7.90
N ASP A 62 22.89 4.77 9.03
CA ASP A 62 24.26 4.38 9.38
C ASP A 62 24.91 3.57 8.24
N VAL A 63 24.10 2.70 7.64
CA VAL A 63 24.39 1.96 6.41
C VAL A 63 23.45 2.38 5.28
N ARG A 64 23.95 2.28 4.05
CA ARG A 64 23.15 2.50 2.83
C ARG A 64 22.66 1.16 2.31
N PHE A 65 21.36 0.96 2.27
CA PHE A 65 20.79 -0.33 1.94
C PHE A 65 19.47 -0.24 1.17
N GLU A 66 19.06 -1.36 0.61
CA GLU A 66 17.71 -1.62 0.10
C GLU A 66 17.30 -3.03 0.49
N LEU A 67 16.03 -3.20 0.88
CA LEU A 67 15.41 -4.49 1.14
C LEU A 67 14.19 -4.65 0.22
N GLU A 68 13.96 -5.87 -0.26
CA GLU A 68 12.91 -6.21 -1.19
C GLU A 68 12.29 -7.56 -0.83
N LEU A 69 10.97 -7.59 -0.64
CA LEU A 69 10.19 -8.81 -0.68
C LEU A 69 10.01 -9.19 -2.15
N ASP A 70 10.91 -10.06 -2.62
CA ASP A 70 10.84 -10.68 -3.93
C ASP A 70 9.86 -11.85 -3.86
N LEU A 71 8.62 -11.59 -4.23
CA LEU A 71 7.52 -12.54 -4.15
C LEU A 71 7.53 -13.54 -5.32
N ARG A 72 8.34 -13.29 -6.36
CA ARG A 72 8.47 -14.14 -7.54
C ARG A 72 9.53 -15.22 -7.33
N ASP A 73 10.67 -14.83 -6.78
CA ASP A 73 11.74 -15.78 -6.43
C ASP A 73 11.58 -16.34 -5.01
N GLY A 74 10.64 -15.80 -4.22
CA GLY A 74 10.36 -16.26 -2.85
C GLY A 74 11.50 -15.91 -1.89
N LEU A 75 11.98 -14.67 -1.94
CA LEU A 75 13.14 -14.21 -1.18
C LEU A 75 12.87 -12.85 -0.51
N LEU A 76 13.40 -12.67 0.69
CA LEU A 76 13.80 -11.34 1.15
C LEU A 76 15.20 -11.09 0.60
N ALA A 77 15.28 -10.21 -0.39
CA ALA A 77 16.53 -9.73 -0.97
C ALA A 77 16.98 -8.46 -0.24
N GLY A 78 18.25 -8.38 0.11
CA GLY A 78 18.85 -7.18 0.69
C GLY A 78 20.14 -6.82 -0.02
N ARG A 79 20.44 -5.54 -0.11
CA ARG A 79 21.69 -5.05 -0.73
C ARG A 79 22.26 -3.92 0.11
N ILE A 80 23.54 -4.00 0.46
CA ILE A 80 24.32 -2.90 1.03
C ILE A 80 25.12 -2.22 -0.07
N ALA A 81 25.16 -0.90 -0.06
CA ALA A 81 26.01 -0.15 -0.99
C ALA A 81 27.49 -0.51 -0.74
N GLY A 82 28.09 -1.30 -1.63
CA GLY A 82 29.49 -1.69 -1.53
C GLY A 82 29.75 -3.19 -1.37
N GLY A 83 28.73 -4.05 -1.30
CA GLY A 83 28.92 -5.44 -1.72
C GLY A 83 28.12 -6.54 -1.03
N GLU A 84 27.63 -6.35 0.19
CA GLU A 84 26.90 -7.43 0.87
C GLU A 84 25.48 -7.57 0.33
N GLU A 85 25.07 -8.81 0.12
CA GLU A 85 23.72 -9.18 -0.31
C GLU A 85 23.10 -10.17 0.67
N LEU A 86 21.83 -9.94 1.01
CA LEU A 86 20.99 -10.87 1.74
C LEU A 86 20.11 -11.63 0.74
N ARG A 87 19.98 -12.94 0.92
CA ARG A 87 19.05 -13.80 0.19
C ARG A 87 18.41 -14.76 1.17
N GLU A 88 17.38 -14.28 1.88
CA GLU A 88 16.68 -15.05 2.89
C GLU A 88 15.41 -15.67 2.28
N PRO A 89 15.25 -17.00 2.23
CA PRO A 89 14.06 -17.65 1.70
C PRO A 89 12.77 -17.26 2.43
N LEU A 90 11.72 -16.92 1.68
CA LEU A 90 10.37 -16.74 2.21
C LEU A 90 9.66 -18.08 2.20
N VAL A 91 9.56 -18.70 3.37
CA VAL A 91 8.99 -20.04 3.56
C VAL A 91 7.78 -20.05 4.49
N GLY A 92 7.28 -18.86 4.86
CA GLY A 92 6.23 -18.71 5.87
C GLY A 92 6.76 -18.76 7.30
N GLN A 93 8.02 -18.40 7.50
CA GLN A 93 8.61 -18.20 8.82
C GLN A 93 7.88 -17.08 9.59
N SER A 94 8.04 -17.04 10.91
CA SER A 94 7.49 -15.96 11.73
C SER A 94 8.05 -14.59 11.31
N SER A 95 7.28 -13.53 11.58
CA SER A 95 7.78 -12.16 11.38
C SER A 95 9.00 -11.89 12.27
N ALA A 96 9.07 -12.50 13.46
CA ALA A 96 10.23 -12.48 14.36
C ALA A 96 11.50 -13.01 13.68
N ALA A 97 11.41 -14.17 13.01
CA ALA A 97 12.54 -14.79 12.33
C ALA A 97 13.03 -13.91 11.15
N LEU A 98 12.10 -13.34 10.38
CA LEU A 98 12.45 -12.40 9.32
C LEU A 98 13.07 -11.10 9.87
N ALA A 99 12.54 -10.57 10.99
CA ALA A 99 13.10 -9.40 11.66
C ALA A 99 14.53 -9.63 12.15
N ALA A 100 14.80 -10.80 12.76
CA ALA A 100 16.14 -11.19 13.16
C ALA A 100 17.09 -11.28 11.97
N ALA A 101 16.68 -11.91 10.86
CA ALA A 101 17.50 -11.99 9.65
C ALA A 101 17.85 -10.61 9.07
N VAL A 102 16.90 -9.66 9.06
CA VAL A 102 17.16 -8.28 8.63
C VAL A 102 18.11 -7.57 9.60
N ALA A 103 17.87 -7.69 10.91
CA ALA A 103 18.71 -7.07 11.93
C ALA A 103 20.15 -7.57 11.86
N ASP A 104 20.34 -8.90 11.82
CA ASP A 104 21.65 -9.53 11.72
C ASP A 104 22.40 -9.05 10.46
N PHE A 105 21.71 -9.00 9.32
CA PHE A 105 22.27 -8.51 8.07
C PHE A 105 22.72 -7.04 8.15
N LEU A 106 21.87 -6.16 8.69
CA LEU A 106 22.18 -4.73 8.78
C LEU A 106 23.26 -4.44 9.83
N VAL A 107 23.23 -5.13 10.98
CA VAL A 107 24.24 -4.99 12.05
C VAL A 107 25.60 -5.48 11.56
N ALA A 108 25.66 -6.61 10.83
CA ALA A 108 26.90 -7.09 10.22
C ALA A 108 27.52 -6.05 9.27
N ALA A 109 26.68 -5.28 8.57
CA ALA A 109 27.09 -4.20 7.68
C ALA A 109 27.48 -2.89 8.42
N GLY A 110 27.32 -2.83 9.74
CA GLY A 110 27.66 -1.67 10.58
C GLY A 110 26.49 -0.81 11.04
N MET A 111 25.25 -1.31 10.96
CA MET A 111 24.10 -0.68 11.61
C MET A 111 24.26 -0.72 13.14
N SER A 112 23.86 0.34 13.83
CA SER A 112 23.87 0.36 15.30
C SER A 112 22.83 -0.59 15.92
N ASP A 113 23.24 -1.30 16.99
CA ASP A 113 22.36 -2.22 17.74
C ASP A 113 21.14 -1.51 18.33
N ASP A 114 21.30 -0.25 18.78
CA ASP A 114 20.21 0.56 19.30
C ASP A 114 19.11 0.78 18.25
N LEU A 115 19.50 1.01 16.98
CA LEU A 115 18.54 1.18 15.89
C LEU A 115 17.85 -0.15 15.56
N ALA A 116 18.61 -1.25 15.53
CA ALA A 116 18.06 -2.58 15.30
C ALA A 116 17.02 -2.97 16.36
N ALA A 117 17.24 -2.61 17.62
CA ALA A 117 16.31 -2.90 18.72
C ALA A 117 14.98 -2.13 18.64
N THR A 118 14.86 -1.09 17.79
CA THR A 118 13.60 -0.33 17.63
C THR A 118 12.55 -1.03 16.77
N VAL A 119 12.95 -2.03 15.99
CA VAL A 119 12.03 -2.75 15.09
C VAL A 119 11.29 -3.81 15.90
N SER A 120 9.96 -3.64 16.00
CA SER A 120 9.14 -4.47 16.89
C SER A 120 8.98 -5.89 16.36
N ASP A 121 9.23 -6.85 17.24
CA ASP A 121 8.91 -8.25 17.08
C ASP A 121 7.42 -8.48 17.42
N SER A 122 6.56 -8.52 16.40
CA SER A 122 5.21 -9.06 16.60
C SER A 122 5.23 -10.53 16.22
N ASP A 123 5.08 -11.38 17.23
CA ASP A 123 5.11 -12.84 17.21
C ASP A 123 3.87 -13.45 16.52
N LYS A 124 3.48 -12.90 15.38
CA LYS A 124 2.41 -13.44 14.54
C LYS A 124 3.02 -14.51 13.65
N VAL A 125 2.91 -15.75 14.11
CA VAL A 125 3.07 -16.94 13.26
C VAL A 125 1.74 -17.12 12.53
N THR A 126 1.74 -16.90 11.22
CA THR A 126 0.62 -17.33 10.37
C THR A 126 1.04 -18.61 9.64
N PRO A 127 0.57 -19.79 10.07
CA PRO A 127 0.76 -21.00 9.28
C PRO A 127 0.02 -20.87 7.93
N GLY A 128 0.64 -21.27 6.81
CA GLY A 128 -0.03 -21.38 5.51
C GLY A 128 0.46 -20.49 4.37
N TYR A 129 1.72 -20.05 4.38
CA TYR A 129 2.33 -19.36 3.24
C TYR A 129 2.44 -20.26 1.99
N SER A 130 2.11 -19.71 0.83
CA SER A 130 2.34 -20.31 -0.49
C SER A 130 3.11 -19.35 -1.38
N ALA A 131 4.25 -19.81 -1.92
CA ALA A 131 5.05 -19.04 -2.88
C ALA A 131 4.28 -18.78 -4.19
N GLU A 132 3.44 -19.72 -4.61
CA GLU A 132 2.59 -19.61 -5.79
C GLU A 132 1.55 -18.50 -5.61
N LEU A 133 0.89 -18.45 -4.44
CA LEU A 133 -0.04 -17.37 -4.10
C LEU A 133 0.68 -16.03 -3.91
N ALA A 134 1.90 -16.03 -3.36
CA ALA A 134 2.70 -14.81 -3.24
C ALA A 134 3.04 -14.22 -4.62
N THR A 135 3.40 -15.06 -5.59
CA THR A 135 3.61 -14.62 -6.99
C THR A 135 2.32 -14.05 -7.60
N LEU A 136 1.18 -14.71 -7.38
CA LEU A 136 -0.12 -14.25 -7.87
C LEU A 136 -0.51 -12.88 -7.26
N MET A 137 -0.25 -12.70 -5.97
CA MET A 137 -0.45 -11.42 -5.28
C MET A 137 0.51 -10.34 -5.79
N ALA A 138 1.73 -10.69 -6.18
CA ALA A 138 2.68 -9.77 -6.82
C ALA A 138 2.17 -9.30 -8.19
N ASP A 139 1.57 -10.19 -8.98
CA ASP A 139 0.93 -9.83 -10.25
C ASP A 139 -0.26 -8.89 -10.04
N ALA A 140 -1.08 -9.14 -9.01
CA ALA A 140 -2.17 -8.23 -8.63
C ALA A 140 -1.65 -6.85 -8.22
N LEU A 141 -0.62 -6.77 -7.36
CA LEU A 141 0.01 -5.51 -6.95
C LEU A 141 0.59 -4.75 -8.16
N ALA A 142 1.23 -5.46 -9.09
CA ALA A 142 1.77 -4.86 -10.31
C ALA A 142 0.66 -4.30 -11.21
N ALA A 143 -0.43 -5.04 -11.39
CA ALA A 143 -1.60 -4.59 -12.15
C ALA A 143 -2.20 -3.32 -11.55
N VAL A 144 -2.52 -3.35 -10.26
CA VAL A 144 -3.09 -2.20 -9.54
C VAL A 144 -2.14 -1.00 -9.55
N SER A 145 -0.84 -1.22 -9.29
CA SER A 145 0.16 -0.15 -9.32
C SER A 145 0.28 0.48 -10.71
N SER A 146 0.18 -0.30 -11.78
CA SER A 146 0.19 0.22 -13.16
C SER A 146 -1.04 1.09 -13.42
N THR A 147 -2.23 0.64 -13.01
CA THR A 147 -3.47 1.41 -13.17
C THR A 147 -3.46 2.70 -12.35
N LEU A 148 -3.01 2.64 -11.09
CA LEU A 148 -2.80 3.84 -10.26
C LEU A 148 -1.79 4.81 -10.89
N ALA A 149 -0.72 4.30 -11.50
CA ALA A 149 0.26 5.15 -12.18
C ALA A 149 -0.34 5.86 -13.41
N ARG A 150 -1.17 5.16 -14.19
CA ARG A 150 -1.90 5.74 -15.33
C ARG A 150 -2.90 6.79 -14.87
N PHE A 151 -3.68 6.50 -13.82
CA PHE A 151 -4.61 7.45 -13.22
C PHE A 151 -3.88 8.71 -12.73
N ARG A 152 -2.83 8.51 -11.93
CA ARG A 152 -1.99 9.58 -11.37
C ARG A 152 -1.36 10.49 -12.43
N ALA A 153 -1.02 9.95 -13.61
CA ALA A 153 -0.42 10.72 -14.69
C ALA A 153 -1.36 11.82 -15.25
N GLY A 154 -2.69 11.68 -15.06
CA GLY A 154 -3.69 12.67 -15.45
C GLY A 154 -4.00 13.73 -14.39
N ILE A 155 -3.32 13.70 -13.23
CA ILE A 155 -3.61 14.56 -12.08
C ILE A 155 -2.56 15.66 -11.99
N ALA A 156 -3.01 16.92 -12.02
CA ALA A 156 -2.12 18.08 -11.94
C ALA A 156 -1.82 18.50 -10.48
N GLU A 157 -2.75 18.22 -9.58
CA GLU A 157 -2.62 18.47 -8.15
C GLU A 157 -1.60 17.54 -7.49
N GLU A 158 -1.24 17.85 -6.24
CA GLU A 158 -0.32 17.00 -5.50
C GLU A 158 -0.94 15.61 -5.30
N THR A 159 -0.11 14.60 -5.48
CA THR A 159 -0.46 13.21 -5.17
C THR A 159 0.64 12.60 -4.33
N SER A 160 0.26 11.73 -3.39
CA SER A 160 1.26 10.90 -2.76
C SER A 160 1.89 9.96 -3.80
N PRO A 161 3.12 9.52 -3.57
CA PRO A 161 3.64 8.36 -4.27
C PRO A 161 2.72 7.13 -4.09
N ILE A 162 2.71 6.18 -5.03
CA ILE A 162 1.98 4.90 -4.87
C ILE A 162 2.69 4.05 -3.80
N GLN A 163 1.96 3.67 -2.75
CA GLN A 163 2.53 3.17 -1.50
C GLN A 163 1.78 1.94 -1.03
N LEU A 164 2.52 0.91 -0.63
CA LEU A 164 1.95 -0.12 0.23
C LEU A 164 2.14 0.30 1.68
N TRP A 165 1.03 0.36 2.42
CA TRP A 165 1.00 0.75 3.82
C TRP A 165 1.13 -0.46 4.73
N PRO A 166 2.24 -0.59 5.48
CA PRO A 166 2.47 -1.77 6.30
C PRO A 166 1.42 -2.01 7.40
N HIS A 167 0.74 -0.96 7.88
CA HIS A 167 -0.19 -1.09 8.99
C HIS A 167 -1.49 -1.82 8.59
N HIS A 168 -2.02 -1.58 7.39
CA HIS A 168 -3.23 -2.22 6.86
C HIS A 168 -2.99 -3.18 5.68
N PHE A 169 -1.77 -3.25 5.15
CA PHE A 169 -1.41 -4.06 3.97
C PHE A 169 -2.24 -3.73 2.72
N ASP A 170 -2.45 -2.43 2.50
CA ASP A 170 -3.13 -1.90 1.34
C ASP A 170 -2.18 -1.10 0.46
N LEU A 171 -2.39 -1.14 -0.85
CA LEU A 171 -1.70 -0.36 -1.86
C LEU A 171 -2.59 0.83 -2.23
N SER A 172 -2.08 2.05 -2.07
CA SER A 172 -2.89 3.24 -2.37
C SER A 172 -2.07 4.47 -2.74
N MET A 173 -2.79 5.48 -3.22
CA MET A 173 -2.30 6.84 -3.42
C MET A 173 -3.28 7.86 -2.85
N LEU A 174 -2.75 8.96 -2.34
CA LEU A 174 -3.54 10.11 -1.93
C LEU A 174 -3.58 11.12 -3.07
N TRP A 175 -4.74 11.72 -3.27
CA TRP A 175 -4.90 12.99 -3.96
C TRP A 175 -5.03 14.09 -2.91
N LEU A 176 -4.22 15.14 -3.06
CA LEU A 176 -4.13 16.27 -2.15
C LEU A 176 -4.50 17.55 -2.92
N PRO A 177 -5.73 18.08 -2.77
CA PRO A 177 -6.14 19.34 -3.39
C PRO A 177 -5.33 20.57 -2.92
N GLY A 178 -4.54 20.45 -1.86
CA GLY A 178 -3.75 21.54 -1.26
C GLY A 178 -4.56 22.49 -0.37
N THR A 179 -5.86 22.22 -0.19
CA THR A 179 -6.73 22.98 0.71
C THR A 179 -6.78 22.35 2.10
N LYS A 180 -6.71 23.19 3.13
CA LYS A 180 -6.77 22.77 4.54
C LYS A 180 -8.22 22.68 5.04
N ILE A 181 -8.42 21.93 6.12
CA ILE A 181 -9.69 21.81 6.84
C ILE A 181 -9.78 22.98 7.85
N PRO A 182 -10.80 23.85 7.75
CA PRO A 182 -10.96 24.96 8.69
C PRO A 182 -11.09 24.50 10.15
N GLY A 183 -10.39 25.17 11.05
CA GLY A 183 -10.43 24.90 12.49
C GLY A 183 -9.49 23.78 12.96
N GLN A 184 -8.79 23.10 12.04
CA GLN A 184 -7.71 22.16 12.38
C GLN A 184 -6.36 22.88 12.49
N ASP A 185 -5.44 22.30 13.25
CA ASP A 185 -4.06 22.78 13.30
C ASP A 185 -3.38 22.56 11.94
N PRO A 186 -2.98 23.62 11.20
CA PRO A 186 -2.39 23.47 9.87
C PRO A 186 -1.06 22.71 9.87
N ASP A 187 -0.38 22.61 11.03
CA ASP A 187 0.88 21.89 11.20
C ASP A 187 0.66 20.38 11.46
N ASP A 188 -0.58 19.94 11.75
CA ASP A 188 -0.96 18.52 11.78
C ASP A 188 -1.49 18.10 10.41
N GLU A 189 -0.60 17.84 9.46
CA GLU A 189 -0.99 17.56 8.07
C GLU A 189 -1.95 16.36 7.94
N GLU A 190 -1.80 15.36 8.82
CA GLU A 190 -2.66 14.16 8.81
C GLU A 190 -4.14 14.50 9.03
N HIS A 191 -4.41 15.48 9.89
CA HIS A 191 -5.77 15.85 10.27
C HIS A 191 -6.23 17.18 9.66
N SER A 192 -5.34 17.92 9.01
CA SER A 192 -5.63 19.24 8.44
C SER A 192 -5.65 19.29 6.92
N ASP A 193 -5.01 18.37 6.20
CA ASP A 193 -5.12 18.33 4.74
C ASP A 193 -6.43 17.69 4.31
N LYS A 194 -7.15 18.38 3.41
CA LYS A 194 -8.20 17.71 2.64
C LYS A 194 -7.55 16.70 1.72
N GLN A 195 -8.10 15.50 1.63
CA GLN A 195 -7.53 14.44 0.82
C GLN A 195 -8.58 13.44 0.33
N MET A 196 -8.26 12.76 -0.76
CA MET A 196 -8.94 11.51 -1.14
C MET A 196 -7.91 10.39 -1.24
N ASN A 197 -8.29 9.19 -0.81
CA ASN A 197 -7.46 8.01 -0.93
C ASN A 197 -8.07 7.08 -1.99
N PHE A 198 -7.23 6.57 -2.89
CA PHE A 198 -7.58 5.60 -3.93
C PHE A 198 -6.71 4.36 -3.70
N GLY A 199 -7.32 3.26 -3.30
CA GLY A 199 -6.58 2.11 -2.79
C GLY A 199 -7.17 0.76 -3.12
N PHE A 200 -6.37 -0.25 -2.78
CA PHE A 200 -6.64 -1.67 -2.94
C PHE A 200 -6.08 -2.42 -1.73
N THR A 201 -6.84 -3.38 -1.21
CA THR A 201 -6.37 -4.32 -0.19
C THR A 201 -6.76 -5.74 -0.56
N PHE A 202 -6.01 -6.71 -0.06
CA PHE A 202 -6.31 -8.14 -0.17
C PHE A 202 -7.41 -8.61 0.80
N GLY A 203 -8.12 -7.67 1.41
CA GLY A 203 -9.18 -7.92 2.39
C GLY A 203 -8.69 -7.72 3.83
N ASP A 204 -9.65 -7.53 4.73
CA ASP A 204 -9.46 -7.26 6.15
C ASP A 204 -10.61 -7.85 6.97
N ASP A 205 -10.68 -7.53 8.27
CA ASP A 205 -11.72 -8.02 9.19
C ASP A 205 -13.14 -7.52 8.83
N GLY A 206 -13.25 -6.39 8.11
CA GLY A 206 -14.53 -5.82 7.70
C GLY A 206 -15.02 -6.38 6.36
N ILE A 207 -14.11 -6.55 5.39
CA ILE A 207 -14.38 -7.15 4.08
C ILE A 207 -13.31 -8.22 3.83
N PRO A 208 -13.61 -9.51 4.08
CA PRO A 208 -12.62 -10.59 4.07
C PRO A 208 -12.33 -11.13 2.65
N GLU A 209 -12.31 -10.24 1.65
CA GLU A 209 -12.00 -10.55 0.26
C GLU A 209 -11.26 -9.36 -0.38
N PRO A 210 -10.46 -9.53 -1.44
CA PRO A 210 -9.80 -8.39 -2.07
C PRO A 210 -10.78 -7.34 -2.59
N TYR A 211 -10.50 -6.06 -2.35
CA TYR A 211 -11.35 -4.95 -2.77
C TYR A 211 -10.58 -3.67 -3.02
N PHE A 212 -11.13 -2.83 -3.88
CA PHE A 212 -10.74 -1.45 -4.10
C PHE A 212 -11.60 -0.53 -3.26
N TYR A 213 -11.01 0.57 -2.80
CA TYR A 213 -11.72 1.57 -2.04
C TYR A 213 -11.38 2.99 -2.49
N VAL A 214 -12.33 3.90 -2.29
CA VAL A 214 -12.10 5.33 -2.38
C VAL A 214 -12.69 6.02 -1.16
N THR A 215 -11.87 6.74 -0.41
CA THR A 215 -12.30 7.52 0.75
C THR A 215 -11.95 8.99 0.56
N ALA A 216 -12.65 9.86 1.29
CA ALA A 216 -12.38 11.29 1.31
C ALA A 216 -12.35 11.77 2.77
N TYR A 217 -11.41 12.67 3.08
CA TYR A 217 -11.29 13.30 4.37
C TYR A 217 -11.15 14.82 4.21
N PRO A 218 -12.07 15.62 4.76
CA PRO A 218 -13.37 15.19 5.27
C PRO A 218 -14.22 14.65 4.12
N LEU A 219 -15.21 13.80 4.45
CA LEU A 219 -16.19 13.35 3.45
C LEU A 219 -17.01 14.56 2.97
N PRO A 220 -17.04 14.88 1.65
CA PRO A 220 -17.82 16.01 1.18
C PRO A 220 -19.33 15.78 1.33
N ASP A 221 -20.08 16.87 1.44
CA ASP A 221 -21.55 16.80 1.47
C ASP A 221 -22.09 16.14 0.19
N ASN A 222 -23.14 15.32 0.38
CA ASN A 222 -23.83 14.57 -0.68
C ASN A 222 -22.89 13.68 -1.51
N PHE A 223 -21.65 13.40 -1.04
CA PHE A 223 -20.70 12.54 -1.75
C PHE A 223 -21.24 11.13 -1.92
N PRO A 224 -21.86 10.53 -0.88
CA PRO A 224 -22.54 9.24 -1.02
C PRO A 224 -23.76 9.21 -1.95
N ASP A 225 -24.25 10.36 -2.44
CA ASP A 225 -25.38 10.42 -3.38
C ASP A 225 -24.95 10.27 -4.84
N LEU A 226 -23.64 10.28 -5.11
CA LEU A 226 -23.11 10.06 -6.46
C LEU A 226 -23.49 8.67 -6.96
N ALA A 227 -24.06 8.62 -8.17
CA ALA A 227 -24.31 7.37 -8.86
C ALA A 227 -22.99 6.68 -9.20
N LEU A 228 -22.89 5.40 -8.87
CA LEU A 228 -21.71 4.58 -9.12
C LEU A 228 -21.97 3.60 -10.27
N PRO A 229 -20.92 3.23 -11.04
CA PRO A 229 -21.04 2.18 -12.05
C PRO A 229 -21.35 0.81 -11.42
N PRO A 230 -21.92 -0.14 -12.20
CA PRO A 230 -22.36 -1.45 -11.68
C PRO A 230 -21.25 -2.24 -10.97
N GLY A 231 -21.49 -2.64 -9.72
CA GLY A 231 -20.54 -3.41 -8.89
C GLY A 231 -19.82 -2.56 -7.84
N ALA A 232 -19.68 -1.25 -8.07
CA ALA A 232 -19.23 -0.32 -7.04
C ALA A 232 -20.42 0.12 -6.17
N HIS A 233 -20.19 0.30 -4.85
CA HIS A 233 -21.22 0.73 -3.92
C HIS A 233 -20.64 1.60 -2.80
N TRP A 234 -21.50 2.41 -2.17
CA TRP A 234 -21.16 3.17 -0.98
C TRP A 234 -21.24 2.31 0.27
N LYS A 235 -20.26 2.47 1.16
CA LYS A 235 -20.19 1.87 2.50
C LYS A 235 -20.04 2.97 3.55
N SER A 236 -20.67 2.77 4.71
CA SER A 236 -20.61 3.68 5.87
C SER A 236 -20.29 2.99 7.19
N ASP A 237 -20.49 1.66 7.26
CA ASP A 237 -20.11 0.86 8.41
C ASP A 237 -18.58 0.65 8.44
N GLY A 238 -17.92 0.86 9.58
CA GLY A 238 -16.46 0.81 9.72
C GLY A 238 -15.70 2.00 9.11
N PHE A 239 -15.96 2.33 7.84
CA PHE A 239 -15.46 3.54 7.17
C PHE A 239 -16.48 4.08 6.17
N SER A 240 -16.35 5.36 5.81
CA SER A 240 -17.17 5.99 4.77
C SER A 240 -16.41 6.10 3.45
N GLY A 241 -16.91 5.44 2.41
CA GLY A 241 -16.28 5.47 1.09
C GLY A 241 -16.95 4.56 0.06
N VAL A 242 -16.37 4.51 -1.12
CA VAL A 242 -16.75 3.58 -2.18
C VAL A 242 -15.99 2.28 -2.02
N VAL A 243 -16.65 1.16 -2.27
CA VAL A 243 -16.06 -0.18 -2.35
C VAL A 243 -16.38 -0.78 -3.72
N LEU A 244 -15.38 -1.42 -4.32
CA LEU A 244 -15.52 -2.29 -5.48
C LEU A 244 -14.78 -3.60 -5.20
N ARG A 245 -15.48 -4.73 -5.17
CA ARG A 245 -14.84 -6.04 -4.97
C ARG A 245 -13.93 -6.35 -6.15
N TYR A 246 -12.78 -6.95 -5.85
CA TYR A 246 -11.82 -7.33 -6.89
C TYR A 246 -12.42 -8.31 -7.90
N HIS A 247 -13.19 -9.30 -7.41
CA HIS A 247 -13.90 -10.26 -8.25
C HIS A 247 -14.85 -9.58 -9.25
N ASP A 248 -15.56 -8.55 -8.82
CA ASP A 248 -16.52 -7.83 -9.68
C ASP A 248 -15.79 -7.02 -10.76
N LEU A 249 -14.60 -6.49 -10.44
CA LEU A 249 -13.73 -5.84 -11.41
C LEU A 249 -13.17 -6.85 -12.43
N SER A 250 -12.63 -7.97 -11.96
CA SER A 250 -11.99 -8.99 -12.84
C SER A 250 -12.99 -9.65 -13.79
N ALA A 251 -14.29 -9.63 -13.46
CA ALA A 251 -15.36 -10.11 -14.32
C ALA A 251 -15.78 -9.12 -15.44
N THR A 252 -15.26 -7.89 -15.44
CA THR A 252 -15.54 -6.91 -16.50
C THR A 252 -14.72 -7.19 -17.77
N ALA A 253 -15.21 -6.70 -18.92
CA ALA A 253 -14.53 -6.92 -20.20
C ALA A 253 -13.19 -6.15 -20.31
N ASP A 254 -13.09 -4.99 -19.66
CA ASP A 254 -11.86 -4.20 -19.57
C ASP A 254 -11.69 -3.67 -18.13
N PRO A 255 -11.06 -4.47 -17.24
CA PRO A 255 -10.86 -4.12 -15.84
C PRO A 255 -10.10 -2.82 -15.63
N GLU A 256 -9.06 -2.56 -16.44
CA GLU A 256 -8.27 -1.34 -16.27
C GLU A 256 -9.09 -0.10 -16.60
N ASP A 257 -9.77 -0.09 -17.76
CA ASP A 257 -10.57 1.06 -18.18
C ASP A 257 -11.81 1.25 -17.28
N TYR A 258 -12.41 0.17 -16.75
CA TYR A 258 -13.47 0.28 -15.75
C TYR A 258 -12.99 1.00 -14.48
N LEU A 259 -11.84 0.58 -13.94
CA LEU A 259 -11.30 1.13 -12.70
C LEU A 259 -10.89 2.60 -12.87
N LEU A 260 -10.26 2.95 -13.99
CA LEU A 260 -9.95 4.33 -14.35
C LEU A 260 -11.22 5.18 -14.45
N GLY A 261 -12.27 4.69 -15.12
CA GLY A 261 -13.53 5.41 -15.23
C GLY A 261 -14.21 5.66 -13.88
N LEU A 262 -14.19 4.69 -12.98
CA LEU A 262 -14.68 4.85 -11.60
C LEU A 262 -13.89 5.94 -10.85
N TRP A 263 -12.55 5.88 -10.90
CA TRP A 263 -11.70 6.85 -10.22
C TRP A 263 -11.80 8.25 -10.80
N ASP A 264 -11.94 8.40 -12.13
CA ASP A 264 -12.13 9.68 -12.79
C ASP A 264 -13.44 10.36 -12.35
N VAL A 265 -14.54 9.60 -12.26
CA VAL A 265 -15.83 10.12 -11.77
C VAL A 265 -15.70 10.63 -10.33
N LEU A 266 -15.05 9.84 -9.46
CA LEU A 266 -14.90 10.19 -8.05
C LEU A 266 -13.95 11.37 -7.84
N LEU A 267 -12.84 11.43 -8.58
CA LEU A 267 -11.90 12.55 -8.54
C LEU A 267 -12.52 13.83 -9.08
N ALA A 268 -13.31 13.76 -10.15
CA ALA A 268 -14.03 14.92 -10.68
C ALA A 268 -15.00 15.51 -9.64
N ALA A 269 -15.76 14.66 -8.96
CA ALA A 269 -16.63 15.11 -7.87
C ALA A 269 -15.84 15.62 -6.66
N GLY A 270 -14.70 15.00 -6.34
CA GLY A 270 -13.77 15.47 -5.32
C GLY A 270 -13.25 16.88 -5.61
N ARG A 271 -12.80 17.13 -6.84
CA ARG A 271 -12.40 18.47 -7.32
C ARG A 271 -13.53 19.48 -7.19
N GLU A 272 -14.73 19.13 -7.66
CA GLU A 272 -15.89 20.02 -7.59
C GLU A 272 -16.21 20.44 -6.15
N ARG A 273 -16.08 19.54 -5.17
CA ARG A 273 -16.59 19.77 -3.80
C ARG A 273 -15.52 20.14 -2.79
N MET A 274 -14.29 19.69 -2.97
CA MET A 274 -13.20 19.93 -2.03
C MET A 274 -12.41 21.20 -2.36
N LEU A 275 -12.42 21.64 -3.63
CA LEU A 275 -11.81 22.90 -4.07
C LEU A 275 -12.77 24.10 -4.02
N SER A 276 -14.09 23.90 -4.15
CA SER A 276 -15.08 24.98 -4.24
C SER A 276 -15.38 25.74 -2.94
N GLY A 277 -14.66 25.44 -1.84
CA GLY A 277 -14.78 26.12 -0.55
C GLY A 277 -13.63 27.08 -0.20
N SER A 278 -12.81 27.47 -1.17
CA SER A 278 -11.61 28.32 -0.96
C SER A 278 -11.83 29.81 -1.21
N GLY A 279 -13.09 30.27 -1.24
CA GLY A 279 -13.47 31.68 -1.41
C GLY A 279 -13.66 32.41 -0.10
#